data_AF-A0A257JBI6-F1
#
_entry.id   AF-A0A257JBI6-F1
#
_cell.length_a   1.000
_cell.length_b   1.000
_cell.length_c   1.000
_cell.angle_alpha   90.00
_cell.angle_beta   90.00
_cell.angle_gamma   90.00
#
_symmetry.space_group_name_H-M   'P 1'
#
loop_
_entity.id
_entity.type
_entity.pdbx_description
1 polymer ?
#
loop_
_entity_poly.entity_id
_entity_poly.type
_entity_poly.pdbx_seq_one_letter_code
_entity_poly.pdbx_strand_id
1 'polypeptide(L)'
;KARQDRQALAQSAKALNAEVGATVLGNPDGDVTLVEFIDYRCGYCKSLSASIDTLIQRDSRLRVVVKHYPILGPESAQAAQLVLAAPRGDSAQQLHRALLASASLDAPALQAIGVQFGITAVPADGSSKALAEVSALAARLGIQGTPAIVIGGTLIRGAADVAPLAAAIQLARQQKAAPRAGTPPAMASLRPPPRR
;
A
#
# COMPACT_ATOMS: atom_id res chain seq x y z
N LYS A 1 -1.18 -3.85 22.14
CA LYS A 1 -0.58 -3.28 20.91
C LYS A 1 -0.74 -4.20 19.69
N ALA A 2 0.02 -5.29 19.53
CA ALA A 2 -0.07 -6.14 18.31
C ALA A 2 -1.48 -6.67 17.96
N ARG A 3 -2.29 -7.06 18.97
CA ARG A 3 -3.69 -7.48 18.75
C ARG A 3 -4.60 -6.34 18.26
N GLN A 4 -4.39 -5.13 18.79
CA GLN A 4 -5.13 -3.93 18.39
C GLN A 4 -4.73 -3.50 16.97
N ASP A 5 -3.43 -3.52 16.65
CA ASP A 5 -2.93 -3.22 15.31
C ASP A 5 -3.54 -4.20 14.28
N ARG A 6 -3.54 -5.50 14.59
CA ARG A 6 -4.14 -6.53 13.73
C ARG A 6 -5.65 -6.32 13.52
N GLN A 7 -6.36 -5.91 14.56
CA GLN A 7 -7.80 -5.61 14.46
C GLN A 7 -8.05 -4.37 13.58
N ALA A 8 -7.28 -3.30 13.78
CA ALA A 8 -7.39 -2.08 12.98
C ALA A 8 -7.08 -2.34 11.50
N LEU A 9 -6.06 -3.17 11.22
CA LEU A 9 -5.72 -3.61 9.87
C LEU A 9 -6.83 -4.44 9.24
N ALA A 10 -7.44 -5.37 9.98
CA ALA A 10 -8.56 -6.17 9.50
C ALA A 10 -9.79 -5.30 9.16
N GLN A 11 -10.12 -4.34 10.02
CA GLN A 11 -11.21 -3.38 9.79
C GLN A 11 -10.93 -2.46 8.59
N SER A 12 -9.65 -2.19 8.31
CA SER A 12 -9.21 -1.32 7.23
C SER A 12 -8.88 -2.07 5.93
N ALA A 13 -9.05 -3.40 5.88
CA ALA A 13 -8.61 -4.24 4.77
C ALA A 13 -9.15 -3.76 3.40
N LYS A 14 -10.42 -3.35 3.34
CA LYS A 14 -11.01 -2.80 2.11
C LYS A 14 -10.28 -1.53 1.64
N ALA A 15 -10.01 -0.59 2.55
CA ALA A 15 -9.37 0.68 2.23
C ALA A 15 -7.88 0.52 1.88
N LEU A 16 -7.21 -0.42 2.54
CA LEU A 16 -5.81 -0.81 2.26
C LEU A 16 -5.66 -1.37 0.84
N ASN A 17 -6.59 -2.23 0.41
CA ASN A 17 -6.53 -2.87 -0.92
C ASN A 17 -7.10 -2.00 -2.06
N ALA A 18 -7.85 -0.94 -1.74
CA ALA A 18 -8.42 -0.02 -2.71
C ALA A 18 -7.34 0.79 -3.44
N GLU A 19 -7.62 1.23 -4.65
CA GLU A 19 -6.70 2.05 -5.46
C GLU A 19 -6.88 3.56 -5.28
N VAL A 20 -7.76 3.97 -4.37
CA VAL A 20 -7.94 5.39 -4.04
C VAL A 20 -6.64 5.94 -3.43
N GLY A 21 -6.16 7.03 -4.02
CA GLY A 21 -4.92 7.70 -3.63
C GLY A 21 -3.69 6.81 -3.80
N ALA A 22 -3.73 5.87 -4.75
CA ALA A 22 -2.71 4.86 -4.88
C ALA A 22 -2.23 4.63 -6.32
N THR A 23 -1.01 4.12 -6.44
CA THR A 23 -0.48 3.50 -7.66
C THR A 23 -0.33 2.00 -7.42
N VAL A 24 -0.73 1.17 -8.38
CA VAL A 24 -0.51 -0.28 -8.31
C VAL A 24 0.74 -0.64 -9.09
N LEU A 25 1.67 -1.33 -8.44
CA LEU A 25 2.86 -1.93 -9.05
C LEU A 25 2.75 -3.46 -9.06
N GLY A 26 3.52 -4.09 -9.93
CA GLY A 26 3.54 -5.55 -10.07
C GLY A 26 2.25 -6.07 -10.69
N ASN A 27 1.78 -7.22 -10.21
CA ASN A 27 0.60 -7.87 -10.75
C ASN A 27 -0.68 -7.32 -10.09
N PRO A 28 -1.58 -6.65 -10.83
CA PRO A 28 -2.84 -6.12 -10.26
C PRO A 28 -3.77 -7.22 -9.72
N ASP A 29 -3.61 -8.45 -10.20
CA ASP A 29 -4.37 -9.64 -9.78
C ASP A 29 -3.56 -10.55 -8.85
N GLY A 30 -2.51 -10.02 -8.22
CA GLY A 30 -1.63 -10.77 -7.33
C GLY A 30 -2.34 -11.44 -6.16
N ASP A 31 -1.80 -12.59 -5.73
CA ASP A 31 -2.41 -13.41 -4.68
C ASP A 31 -2.21 -12.85 -3.27
N VAL A 32 -1.16 -12.03 -3.09
CA VAL A 32 -0.86 -11.23 -1.90
C VAL A 32 -0.69 -9.78 -2.31
N THR A 33 -1.26 -8.90 -1.50
CA THR A 33 -1.08 -7.45 -1.61
C THR A 33 -0.16 -6.95 -0.51
N LEU A 34 0.93 -6.31 -0.91
CA LEU A 34 1.76 -5.45 -0.06
C LEU A 34 1.26 -4.01 -0.23
N VAL A 35 0.91 -3.34 0.86
CA VAL A 35 0.51 -1.93 0.82
C VAL A 35 1.63 -1.09 1.41
N GLU A 36 2.07 -0.07 0.69
CA GLU A 36 3.15 0.82 1.11
C GLU A 36 2.61 2.25 1.21
N PHE A 37 2.76 2.90 2.37
CA PHE A 37 2.50 4.33 2.52
C PHE A 37 3.80 5.09 2.29
N ILE A 38 3.82 5.98 1.30
CA ILE A 38 5.04 6.65 0.85
C ILE A 38 4.93 8.17 0.86
N ASP A 39 6.10 8.80 0.90
CA ASP A 39 6.29 10.20 0.56
C ASP A 39 7.48 10.32 -0.39
N TYR A 40 7.31 11.02 -1.52
CA TYR A 40 8.35 11.17 -2.54
C TYR A 40 9.61 11.92 -2.07
N ARG A 41 9.49 12.71 -0.98
CA ARG A 41 10.63 13.41 -0.35
C ARG A 41 11.32 12.59 0.74
N CYS A 42 10.79 11.41 1.09
CA CYS A 42 11.40 10.56 2.10
C CYS A 42 12.56 9.74 1.52
N GLY A 43 13.78 9.96 2.01
CA GLY A 43 14.97 9.21 1.57
C GLY A 43 14.87 7.69 1.80
N TYR A 44 14.19 7.26 2.86
CA TYR A 44 13.94 5.84 3.11
C TYR A 44 12.93 5.23 2.13
N CYS A 45 11.94 6.01 1.64
CA CYS A 45 11.04 5.54 0.58
C CYS A 45 11.80 5.31 -0.73
N LYS A 46 12.74 6.21 -1.08
CA LYS A 46 13.62 6.03 -2.25
C LYS A 46 14.44 4.74 -2.16
N SER A 47 14.96 4.44 -0.96
CA SER A 47 15.72 3.21 -0.71
C SER A 47 14.84 1.95 -0.80
N LEU A 48 13.63 2.01 -0.23
CA LEU A 48 12.68 0.90 -0.24
C LEU A 48 12.18 0.56 -1.65
N SER A 49 12.05 1.54 -2.55
CA SER A 49 11.60 1.34 -3.93
C SER A 49 12.41 0.28 -4.68
N ALA A 50 13.74 0.27 -4.54
CA ALA A 50 14.59 -0.75 -5.16
C ALA A 50 14.33 -2.16 -4.60
N SER A 51 14.03 -2.27 -3.30
CA SER A 51 13.63 -3.53 -2.67
C SER A 51 12.28 -4.01 -3.18
N ILE A 52 11.29 -3.11 -3.31
CA ILE A 52 9.98 -3.42 -3.89
C ILE A 52 10.11 -3.91 -5.33
N ASP A 53 10.93 -3.26 -6.14
CA ASP A 53 11.18 -3.68 -7.52
C ASP A 53 11.80 -5.06 -7.61
N THR A 54 12.78 -5.34 -6.75
CA THR A 54 13.39 -6.66 -6.65
C THR A 54 12.37 -7.73 -6.25
N LEU A 55 11.45 -7.42 -5.34
CA LEU A 55 10.39 -8.34 -4.92
C LEU A 55 9.40 -8.63 -6.06
N ILE A 56 8.96 -7.61 -6.79
CA ILE A 56 8.07 -7.76 -7.96
C ILE A 56 8.74 -8.63 -9.03
N GLN A 57 10.02 -8.41 -9.30
CA GLN A 57 10.77 -9.22 -10.27
C GLN A 57 10.90 -10.69 -9.85
N ARG A 58 11.09 -10.95 -8.55
CA ARG A 58 11.22 -12.32 -8.00
C ARG A 58 9.88 -13.02 -7.85
N ASP A 59 8.78 -12.28 -7.86
CA ASP A 59 7.45 -12.77 -7.52
C ASP A 59 6.37 -12.14 -8.40
N SER A 60 6.13 -12.76 -9.56
CA SER A 60 5.12 -12.33 -10.54
C SER A 60 3.67 -12.39 -10.04
N ARG A 61 3.42 -12.94 -8.85
CA ARG A 61 2.10 -12.98 -8.20
C ARG A 61 1.95 -11.91 -7.12
N LEU A 62 2.94 -11.04 -6.93
CA LEU A 62 2.87 -9.97 -5.95
C LEU A 62 2.12 -8.76 -6.52
N ARG A 63 1.11 -8.29 -5.78
CA ARG A 63 0.47 -7.00 -5.98
C ARG A 63 1.05 -6.00 -4.98
N VAL A 64 1.43 -4.81 -5.44
CA VAL A 64 1.87 -3.73 -4.55
C VAL A 64 0.95 -2.53 -4.72
N VAL A 65 0.36 -2.05 -3.63
CA VAL A 65 -0.48 -0.85 -3.60
C VAL A 65 0.29 0.26 -2.89
N VAL A 66 0.78 1.21 -3.65
CA VAL A 66 1.52 2.37 -3.15
C VAL A 66 0.54 3.49 -2.81
N LYS A 67 0.27 3.70 -1.53
CA LYS A 67 -0.57 4.76 -0.96
C LYS A 67 0.23 6.05 -0.83
N HIS A 68 -0.15 7.09 -1.56
CA HIS A 68 0.54 8.37 -1.52
C HIS A 68 0.14 9.14 -0.26
N TYR A 69 1.09 9.30 0.67
CA TYR A 69 0.89 9.90 1.98
C TYR A 69 1.88 11.08 2.18
N PRO A 70 1.59 12.24 1.56
CA PRO A 70 2.50 13.39 1.53
C PRO A 70 2.49 14.15 2.85
N ILE A 71 3.39 13.79 3.76
CA ILE A 71 3.50 14.37 5.10
C ILE A 71 4.69 15.31 5.28
N LEU A 72 5.62 15.34 4.32
CA LEU A 72 6.87 16.09 4.45
C LEU A 72 6.79 17.53 3.91
N GLY A 73 5.70 17.93 3.26
CA GLY A 73 5.51 19.31 2.80
C GLY A 73 4.72 19.45 1.50
N PRO A 74 4.58 20.68 0.97
CA PRO A 74 3.77 20.96 -0.22
C PRO A 74 4.30 20.26 -1.47
N GLU A 75 5.62 20.17 -1.65
CA GLU A 75 6.27 19.47 -2.76
C GLU A 75 5.91 17.96 -2.77
N SER A 76 5.78 17.34 -1.59
CA SER A 76 5.31 15.95 -1.48
C SER A 76 3.89 15.80 -2.00
N ALA A 77 3.02 16.76 -1.67
CA ALA A 77 1.64 16.77 -2.12
C ALA A 77 1.57 16.97 -3.64
N GLN A 78 2.34 17.90 -4.19
CA GLN A 78 2.40 18.14 -5.64
C GLN A 78 2.90 16.90 -6.40
N ALA A 79 3.95 16.23 -5.92
CA ALA A 79 4.43 14.98 -6.50
C ALA A 79 3.36 13.87 -6.45
N ALA A 80 2.67 13.74 -5.32
CA ALA A 80 1.58 12.79 -5.13
C ALA A 80 0.37 13.09 -6.04
N GLN A 81 0.02 14.36 -6.24
CA GLN A 81 -1.05 14.73 -7.15
C GLN A 81 -0.64 14.49 -8.61
N LEU A 82 0.63 14.73 -8.96
CA LEU A 82 1.16 14.49 -10.30
C LEU A 82 1.07 13.01 -10.69
N VAL A 83 1.49 12.09 -9.83
CA VAL A 83 1.34 10.65 -10.12
C VAL A 83 -0.12 10.21 -10.20
N LEU A 84 -1.01 10.83 -9.42
CA LEU A 84 -2.45 10.54 -9.45
C LEU A 84 -3.14 11.08 -10.70
N ALA A 85 -2.54 12.04 -11.40
CA ALA A 85 -3.03 12.55 -12.67
C ALA A 85 -2.67 11.66 -13.87
N ALA A 86 -1.68 10.77 -13.72
CA ALA A 86 -1.32 9.83 -14.78
C ALA A 86 -2.41 8.77 -15.00
N PRO A 87 -2.58 8.30 -16.25
CA PRO A 87 -3.33 7.08 -16.51
C PRO A 87 -2.80 5.91 -15.68
N ARG A 88 -3.71 5.08 -15.17
CA ARG A 88 -3.35 3.87 -14.42
C ARG A 88 -2.54 2.88 -15.27
N GLY A 89 -1.87 1.96 -14.59
CA GLY A 89 -0.98 1.00 -15.23
C GLY A 89 0.41 1.60 -15.46
N ASP A 90 1.05 1.22 -16.55
CA ASP A 90 2.49 1.45 -16.77
C ASP A 90 2.90 2.93 -16.68
N SER A 91 2.06 3.85 -17.17
CA SER A 91 2.35 5.28 -17.10
C SER A 91 2.48 5.76 -15.65
N ALA A 92 1.54 5.41 -14.77
CA ALA A 92 1.60 5.75 -13.35
C ALA A 92 2.78 5.06 -12.65
N GLN A 93 3.13 3.83 -13.03
CA GLN A 93 4.28 3.12 -12.47
C GLN A 93 5.61 3.77 -12.85
N GLN A 94 5.77 4.14 -14.12
CA GLN A 94 6.97 4.82 -14.61
C GLN A 94 7.11 6.21 -13.98
N LEU A 95 6.01 6.97 -13.88
CA LEU A 95 6.01 8.27 -13.21
C LEU A 95 6.33 8.15 -11.71
N HIS A 96 5.77 7.16 -11.02
CA HIS A 96 6.11 6.86 -9.63
C HIS A 96 7.63 6.66 -9.44
N ARG A 97 8.27 5.85 -10.31
CA ARG A 97 9.72 5.63 -10.28
C ARG A 97 10.50 6.91 -10.58
N ALA A 98 10.07 7.68 -11.58
CA ALA A 98 10.71 8.94 -11.96
C ALA A 98 10.71 9.94 -10.80
N LEU A 99 9.59 10.07 -10.08
CA LEU A 99 9.47 10.94 -8.91
C LEU A 99 10.39 10.52 -7.77
N LEU A 100 10.49 9.22 -7.49
CA LEU A 100 11.40 8.70 -6.45
C LEU A 100 12.87 8.87 -6.84
N ALA A 101 13.21 8.67 -8.11
CA ALA A 101 14.56 8.84 -8.64
C ALA A 101 14.98 10.32 -8.76
N SER A 102 14.04 11.26 -8.76
CA SER A 102 14.34 12.67 -8.94
C SER A 102 15.21 13.24 -7.81
N ALA A 103 16.19 14.06 -8.18
CA ALA A 103 17.05 14.79 -7.24
C ALA A 103 16.33 15.98 -6.58
N SER A 104 15.45 16.65 -7.32
CA SER A 104 14.61 17.76 -6.84
C SER A 104 13.13 17.50 -7.11
N LEU A 105 12.27 18.00 -6.23
CA LEU A 105 10.81 17.97 -6.38
C LEU A 105 10.23 19.39 -6.22
N ASP A 106 11.02 20.41 -6.55
CA ASP A 106 10.53 21.78 -6.69
C ASP A 106 9.53 21.89 -7.87
N ALA A 107 8.82 23.01 -7.93
CA ALA A 107 7.78 23.22 -8.95
C ALA A 107 8.32 23.09 -10.40
N PRO A 108 9.47 23.69 -10.78
CA PRO A 108 10.05 23.48 -12.10
C PRO A 108 10.37 22.01 -12.43
N ALA A 109 10.96 21.27 -11.50
CA ALA A 109 11.28 19.86 -11.68
C ALA A 109 10.02 19.01 -11.86
N LEU A 110 9.00 19.23 -11.01
CA LEU A 110 7.72 18.54 -11.12
C LEU A 110 7.00 18.87 -12.43
N GLN A 111 7.04 20.12 -12.88
CA GLN A 111 6.49 20.52 -14.17
C GLN A 111 7.21 19.80 -15.33
N ALA A 112 8.53 19.77 -15.31
CA ALA A 112 9.33 19.09 -16.34
C ALA A 112 9.03 17.59 -16.39
N ILE A 113 8.96 16.93 -15.23
CA ILE A 113 8.55 15.52 -15.13
C ILE A 113 7.13 15.35 -15.68
N GLY A 114 6.18 16.19 -15.27
CA GLY A 114 4.80 16.10 -15.76
C GLY A 114 4.71 16.17 -17.28
N VAL A 115 5.42 17.11 -17.91
CA VAL A 115 5.47 17.25 -19.37
C VAL A 115 6.00 15.98 -20.06
N GLN A 116 7.02 15.31 -19.50
CA GLN A 116 7.54 14.05 -20.04
C GLN A 116 6.48 12.93 -20.08
N PHE A 117 5.52 12.97 -19.15
CA PHE A 117 4.41 12.04 -19.06
C PHE A 117 3.10 12.57 -19.69
N GLY A 118 3.16 13.71 -20.41
CA GLY A 118 1.99 14.32 -21.05
C GLY A 118 1.00 14.98 -20.08
N ILE A 119 1.43 15.26 -18.84
CA ILE A 119 0.62 15.90 -17.80
C ILE A 119 1.02 17.36 -17.72
N THR A 120 0.19 18.23 -18.30
CA THR A 120 0.40 19.68 -18.31
C THR A 120 -0.39 20.42 -17.24
N ALA A 121 -1.41 19.76 -16.65
CA ALA A 121 -2.19 20.26 -15.54
C ALA A 121 -2.59 19.10 -14.62
N VAL A 122 -2.52 19.33 -13.31
CA VAL A 122 -2.94 18.36 -12.30
C VAL A 122 -4.28 18.82 -11.74
N PRO A 123 -5.39 18.07 -11.93
CA PRO A 123 -6.68 18.44 -11.37
C PRO A 123 -6.61 18.37 -9.83
N ALA A 124 -6.77 19.52 -9.18
CA ALA A 124 -6.58 19.67 -7.75
C ALA A 124 -7.65 18.93 -6.92
N ASP A 125 -8.90 18.92 -7.36
CA ASP A 125 -10.03 18.48 -6.50
C ASP A 125 -10.05 16.97 -6.26
N GLY A 126 -9.93 16.18 -7.33
CA GLY A 126 -9.99 14.71 -7.25
C GLY A 126 -8.77 14.11 -6.54
N SER A 127 -7.59 14.65 -6.81
CA SER A 127 -6.34 14.22 -6.18
C SER A 127 -6.29 14.58 -4.69
N SER A 128 -6.73 15.79 -4.31
CA SER A 128 -6.75 16.23 -2.90
C SER A 128 -7.67 15.37 -2.03
N LYS A 129 -8.87 15.03 -2.53
CA LYS A 129 -9.78 14.13 -1.81
C LYS A 129 -9.16 12.75 -1.60
N ALA A 130 -8.54 12.18 -2.65
CA ALA A 130 -7.90 10.88 -2.56
C ALA A 130 -6.75 10.87 -1.54
N LEU A 131 -5.92 11.91 -1.49
CA LEU A 131 -4.84 12.05 -0.52
C LEU A 131 -5.36 12.26 0.91
N ALA A 132 -6.48 12.95 1.08
CA ALA A 132 -7.15 13.08 2.39
C ALA A 132 -7.66 11.72 2.89
N GLU A 133 -8.21 10.88 2.02
CA GLU A 133 -8.64 9.51 2.37
C GLU A 133 -7.47 8.62 2.79
N VAL A 134 -6.32 8.73 2.10
CA VAL A 134 -5.09 8.04 2.50
C VAL A 134 -4.60 8.53 3.86
N SER A 135 -4.60 9.85 4.09
CA SER A 135 -4.21 10.43 5.38
C SER A 135 -5.10 9.97 6.53
N ALA A 136 -6.42 9.91 6.32
CA ALA A 136 -7.36 9.40 7.31
C ALA A 136 -7.17 7.90 7.57
N LEU A 137 -6.81 7.11 6.55
CA LEU A 137 -6.44 5.71 6.72
C LEU A 137 -5.15 5.57 7.55
N ALA A 138 -4.11 6.32 7.22
CA ALA A 138 -2.84 6.31 7.96
C ALA A 138 -3.05 6.66 9.45
N ALA A 139 -3.84 7.71 9.74
CA ALA A 139 -4.18 8.11 11.10
C ALA A 139 -4.91 7.01 11.89
N ARG A 140 -5.90 6.36 11.27
CA ARG A 140 -6.62 5.22 11.90
C ARG A 140 -5.72 4.03 12.22
N LEU A 141 -4.68 3.82 11.42
CA LEU A 141 -3.68 2.76 11.63
C LEU A 141 -2.52 3.21 12.53
N GLY A 142 -2.53 4.45 13.02
CA GLY A 142 -1.46 5.03 13.83
C GLY A 142 -0.12 5.15 13.07
N ILE A 143 -0.16 5.27 11.75
CA ILE A 143 1.00 5.50 10.89
C ILE A 143 1.33 6.99 10.95
N GLN A 144 2.53 7.32 11.44
CA GLN A 144 2.99 8.71 11.64
C GLN A 144 4.20 9.07 10.77
N GLY A 145 4.70 8.11 9.98
CA GLY A 145 5.91 8.28 9.18
C GLY A 145 5.92 7.34 7.99
N THR A 146 6.75 7.69 7.01
CA THR A 146 6.95 6.93 5.77
C THR A 146 8.41 6.46 5.66
N PRO A 147 8.67 5.28 5.06
CA PRO A 147 7.67 4.34 4.57
C PRO A 147 7.00 3.56 5.69
N ALA A 148 5.77 3.12 5.46
CA ALA A 148 5.08 2.14 6.31
C ALA A 148 4.46 1.06 5.43
N ILE A 149 4.66 -0.20 5.80
CA ILE A 149 4.31 -1.36 4.97
C ILE A 149 3.28 -2.19 5.70
N VAL A 150 2.21 -2.55 5.01
CA VAL A 150 1.18 -3.48 5.49
C VAL A 150 1.16 -4.72 4.63
N ILE A 151 1.33 -5.88 5.27
CA ILE A 151 1.28 -7.17 4.59
C ILE A 151 0.79 -8.27 5.53
N GLY A 152 -0.14 -9.10 5.07
CA GLY A 152 -0.64 -10.25 5.85
C GLY A 152 -1.16 -9.89 7.25
N GLY A 153 -1.77 -8.70 7.42
CA GLY A 153 -2.23 -8.23 8.74
C GLY A 153 -1.12 -7.81 9.69
N THR A 154 0.10 -7.60 9.18
CA THR A 154 1.24 -7.03 9.91
C THR A 154 1.51 -5.63 9.40
N LEU A 155 1.80 -4.69 10.30
CA LEU A 155 2.28 -3.35 10.00
C LEU A 155 3.77 -3.26 10.35
N ILE A 156 4.60 -3.00 9.34
CA ILE A 156 6.04 -2.74 9.47
C ILE A 156 6.23 -1.23 9.32
N ARG A 157 6.94 -0.62 10.28
CA ARG A 157 7.21 0.82 10.29
C ARG A 157 8.65 1.05 9.85
N GLY A 158 8.86 1.95 8.89
CA GLY A 158 10.17 2.22 8.30
C GLY A 158 10.48 1.34 7.10
N ALA A 159 11.64 1.60 6.50
CA ALA A 159 12.14 0.80 5.37
C ALA A 159 12.52 -0.60 5.85
N ALA A 160 12.32 -1.57 4.97
CA ALA A 160 12.71 -2.95 5.19
C ALA A 160 13.36 -3.50 3.92
N ASP A 161 14.36 -4.36 4.10
CA ASP A 161 15.07 -4.98 2.98
C ASP A 161 14.24 -6.10 2.33
N VAL A 162 14.71 -6.57 1.18
CA VAL A 162 14.06 -7.64 0.40
C VAL A 162 13.80 -8.90 1.23
N ALA A 163 14.76 -9.34 2.05
CA ALA A 163 14.64 -10.60 2.81
C ALA A 163 13.47 -10.61 3.82
N PRO A 164 13.35 -9.64 4.76
CA PRO A 164 12.23 -9.61 5.69
C PRO A 164 10.88 -9.41 4.99
N LEU A 165 10.85 -8.63 3.90
CA LEU A 165 9.62 -8.44 3.12
C LEU A 165 9.20 -9.73 2.39
N ALA A 166 10.14 -10.44 1.78
CA ALA A 166 9.88 -11.73 1.16
C ALA A 166 9.32 -12.74 2.17
N ALA A 167 9.90 -12.81 3.37
CA ALA A 167 9.39 -13.66 4.44
C ALA A 167 7.96 -13.29 4.85
N ALA A 168 7.66 -11.99 4.97
CA ALA A 168 6.31 -11.51 5.28
C ALA A 168 5.29 -11.83 4.17
N ILE A 169 5.70 -11.74 2.89
CA ILE A 169 4.88 -12.16 1.74
C ILE A 169 4.54 -13.64 1.83
N GLN A 170 5.54 -14.50 2.07
CA GLN A 170 5.32 -15.94 2.20
C GLN A 170 4.39 -16.29 3.36
N LEU A 171 4.59 -15.64 4.52
CA LEU A 171 3.71 -15.83 5.67
C LEU A 171 2.26 -15.40 5.34
N ALA A 172 2.08 -14.27 4.65
CA ALA A 172 0.76 -13.80 4.23
C ALA A 172 0.06 -14.82 3.29
N ARG A 173 0.81 -15.44 2.37
CA ARG A 173 0.28 -16.52 1.51
C ARG A 173 -0.18 -17.73 2.32
N GLN A 174 0.65 -18.19 3.25
CA GLN A 174 0.33 -19.33 4.10
C GLN A 174 -0.92 -19.08 4.95
N GLN A 175 -1.07 -17.88 5.51
CA GLN A 175 -2.25 -17.50 6.29
C GLN A 175 -3.53 -17.43 5.44
N LYS A 176 -3.43 -17.04 4.16
CA LYS A 176 -4.56 -17.04 3.22
C LYS A 176 -4.95 -18.46 2.81
N ALA A 177 -3.98 -19.36 2.68
CA ALA A 177 -4.17 -20.75 2.30
C ALA A 177 -4.64 -21.65 3.47
N ALA A 178 -4.33 -21.28 4.71
CA ALA A 178 -4.79 -22.03 5.87
C ALA A 178 -6.33 -21.94 5.99
N PRO A 179 -7.05 -23.08 6.11
CA PRO A 179 -8.48 -23.05 6.39
C PRO A 179 -8.68 -22.28 7.71
N ARG A 180 -9.63 -21.34 7.73
CA ARG A 180 -9.97 -20.56 8.93
C ARG A 180 -10.33 -21.53 10.05
N ALA A 181 -9.39 -21.82 10.94
CA ALA A 181 -9.65 -22.59 12.15
C ALA A 181 -10.61 -21.78 13.03
N GLY A 182 -11.91 -22.06 12.92
CA GLY A 182 -12.93 -21.24 13.56
C GLY A 182 -14.39 -21.57 13.29
N THR A 183 -14.73 -22.72 12.70
CA THR A 183 -16.10 -23.27 12.85
C THR A 183 -16.03 -24.29 13.98
N PRO A 184 -16.51 -23.99 15.20
CA PRO A 184 -16.72 -25.05 16.18
C PRO A 184 -17.66 -26.09 15.55
N PRO A 185 -17.40 -27.40 15.71
CA PRO A 185 -18.32 -28.41 15.22
C PRO A 185 -19.69 -28.13 15.83
N ALA A 186 -20.73 -28.11 14.99
CA ALA A 186 -22.11 -28.04 15.45
C ALA A 186 -22.31 -29.20 16.43
N MET A 187 -22.45 -28.90 17.72
CA MET A 187 -22.84 -29.88 18.72
C MET A 187 -24.23 -30.36 18.32
N ALA A 188 -24.30 -31.54 17.71
CA ALA A 188 -25.53 -32.25 17.47
C ALA A 188 -26.23 -32.41 18.84
N SER A 189 -27.38 -31.76 18.99
CA SER A 189 -28.23 -31.94 20.16
C SER A 189 -28.59 -33.41 20.30
N LEU A 190 -27.98 -34.09 21.27
CA LEU A 190 -28.50 -35.34 21.78
C LEU A 190 -29.89 -35.07 22.37
N ARG A 191 -30.93 -35.52 21.67
CA ARG A 191 -32.26 -35.70 22.24
C ARG A 191 -32.16 -36.75 23.35
N PRO A 192 -32.62 -36.48 24.59
CA PRO A 192 -32.70 -37.53 25.60
C PRO A 192 -33.80 -38.54 25.23
N PRO A 193 -33.65 -39.83 25.59
CA PRO A 193 -34.67 -40.84 25.33
C PRO A 193 -35.92 -40.59 26.20
N PRO A 194 -37.11 -41.03 25.74
CA PRO A 194 -38.34 -40.91 26.52
C PRO A 194 -38.26 -41.79 27.78
N ARG A 195 -38.63 -41.21 28.93
CA ARG A 195 -38.80 -41.96 30.19
C ARG A 195 -40.03 -42.87 30.06
N ARG A 196 -39.87 -44.14 30.44
CA ARG A 196 -40.96 -45.10 30.64
C ARG A 196 -41.77 -44.74 31.87
#